data_AF-A0A1B1JY68-F1
#
_entry.id   AF-A0A1B1JY68-F1
#
_cell.length_a   1.000
_cell.length_b   1.000
_cell.length_c   1.000
_cell.angle_alpha   90.00
_cell.angle_beta   90.00
_cell.angle_gamma   90.00
#
_symmetry.space_group_name_H-M   'P 1'
#
loop_
_entity.id
_entity.type
_entity.pdbx_description
1 polymer ?
#
loop_
_entity_poly.entity_id
_entity_poly.type
_entity_poly.pdbx_seq_one_letter_code
_entity_poly.pdbx_strand_id
1 'polypeptide(L)' 'MKPAETDTLDWEVELVVAIGRGVHRAFLDEAVDAIAGFTVTNDVSVRDWQFRTIEWAYANSGPVLASATVATLV' A
#
# COMPACT_ATOMS: atom_id res chain seq x y z
N MET A 1 -9.74 5.08 -14.30
CA MET A 1 -11.13 5.56 -14.34
C MET A 1 -11.57 5.71 -12.89
N LYS A 2 -12.21 6.83 -12.51
CA LYS A 2 -12.69 7.07 -11.13
C LYS A 2 -14.01 6.32 -10.90
N PRO A 3 -14.22 5.63 -9.75
CA PRO A 3 -15.50 5.02 -9.40
C PRO A 3 -16.63 6.05 -9.30
N ALA A 4 -17.88 5.59 -9.44
CA ALA A 4 -19.05 6.46 -9.34
C ALA A 4 -19.39 6.83 -7.89
N GLU A 5 -18.92 6.04 -6.93
CA GLU A 5 -19.25 6.08 -5.51
C GLU A 5 -18.52 7.19 -4.75
N THR A 6 -17.49 7.80 -5.35
CA THR A 6 -16.69 8.86 -4.71
C THR A 6 -16.17 9.88 -5.73
N ASP A 7 -16.18 11.15 -5.33
CA ASP A 7 -15.51 12.24 -6.03
C ASP A 7 -14.13 12.59 -5.45
N THR A 8 -13.72 11.89 -4.39
CA THR A 8 -12.51 12.19 -3.61
C THR A 8 -11.52 11.03 -3.61
N LEU A 9 -11.45 10.30 -4.73
CA LEU A 9 -10.42 9.30 -4.97
C LEU A 9 -9.05 9.99 -5.07
N ASP A 10 -8.11 9.54 -4.26
CA ASP A 10 -6.75 10.06 -4.19
C ASP A 10 -5.71 8.97 -4.46
N TRP A 11 -4.57 9.36 -5.02
CA TRP A 11 -3.49 8.44 -5.38
C TRP A 11 -2.25 8.72 -4.52
N GLU A 12 -1.59 7.66 -4.08
CA GLU A 12 -0.42 7.73 -3.20
C GLU A 12 0.65 6.79 -3.76
N VAL A 13 1.67 7.35 -4.43
CA VAL A 13 2.79 6.55 -4.94
C VAL A 13 3.73 6.21 -3.80
N GLU A 14 3.91 4.92 -3.55
CA GLU A 14 4.73 4.43 -2.44
C GLU A 14 5.84 3.49 -2.90
N LEU A 15 6.98 3.57 -2.21
CA LEU A 15 8.04 2.57 -2.29
C LEU A 15 7.62 1.35 -1.45
N VAL A 16 7.61 0.19 -2.08
CA VAL A 16 7.38 -1.08 -1.42
C VAL A 16 8.69 -1.82 -1.25
N VAL A 17 8.91 -2.32 -0.05
CA VAL A 17 10.00 -3.26 0.27
C VAL A 17 9.44 -4.68 0.23
N ALA A 18 9.87 -5.48 -0.73
CA ALA A 18 9.46 -6.88 -0.82
C ALA A 18 10.33 -7.73 0.12
N ILE A 19 9.71 -8.43 1.07
CA ILE A 19 10.42 -9.27 2.03
C ILE A 19 10.54 -10.69 1.48
N GLY A 20 11.77 -11.18 1.32
CA GLY A 20 12.08 -12.51 0.77
C GLY A 20 12.28 -13.59 1.83
N ARG A 21 12.59 -13.20 3.06
CA ARG A 21 12.84 -14.10 4.18
C ARG A 21 12.16 -13.58 5.44
N GLY A 22 11.53 -14.49 6.20
CA GLY A 22 10.94 -14.14 7.48
C GLY A 22 11.99 -13.63 8.47
N VAL A 23 11.69 -12.50 9.11
CA VAL A 23 12.49 -11.88 10.16
C VAL A 23 11.58 -11.38 11.28
N HIS A 24 12.05 -11.41 12.52
CA HIS A 24 11.31 -10.93 13.68
C HIS A 24 12.29 -10.46 14.75
N ARG A 25 12.11 -9.22 15.24
CA ARG A 25 13.04 -8.57 16.20
C ARG A 25 14.50 -8.59 15.71
N ALA A 26 14.68 -8.32 14.42
CA ALA A 26 15.96 -8.34 13.73
C ALA A 26 16.79 -7.09 14.03
N PHE A 27 18.11 -7.25 14.01
CA PHE A 27 19.03 -6.13 13.86
C PHE A 27 18.94 -5.54 12.44
N LEU A 28 19.52 -4.36 12.23
CA LEU A 28 19.40 -3.62 10.98
C LEU A 28 19.93 -4.41 9.78
N ASP A 29 21.09 -5.03 9.93
CA ASP A 29 21.73 -5.88 8.92
C ASP A 29 20.86 -7.10 8.57
N GLU A 30 20.33 -7.78 9.59
CA GLU A 30 19.44 -8.93 9.40
C GLU A 30 18.14 -8.55 8.66
N ALA A 31 17.62 -7.35 8.89
CA ALA A 31 16.43 -6.81 8.21
C ALA A 31 16.73 -6.43 6.75
N VAL A 32 17.89 -5.80 6.49
CA VAL A 32 18.34 -5.46 5.13
C VAL A 32 18.58 -6.72 4.31
N ASP A 33 19.23 -7.73 4.89
CA ASP A 33 19.48 -9.03 4.24
C ASP A 33 18.20 -9.84 3.96
N ALA A 34 17.07 -9.45 4.55
CA ALA A 34 15.77 -10.09 4.31
C ALA A 34 15.00 -9.49 3.12
N ILE A 35 15.46 -8.36 2.56
CA ILE A 35 14.82 -7.68 1.45
C ILE A 35 15.09 -8.46 0.16
N ALA A 36 14.02 -8.90 -0.52
CA ALA A 36 14.09 -9.54 -1.84
C ALA A 36 14.24 -8.52 -2.98
N GLY A 37 13.79 -7.29 -2.76
CA GLY A 37 13.84 -6.22 -3.75
C GLY A 37 12.87 -5.09 -3.41
N PHE A 38 12.74 -4.17 -4.35
CA PHE A 38 11.86 -3.01 -4.21
C PHE A 38 10.85 -2.95 -5.36
N THR A 39 9.72 -2.31 -5.13
CA THR A 39 8.74 -2.08 -6.17
C THR A 39 7.99 -0.79 -5.87
N VAL A 40 7.24 -0.29 -6.84
CA VAL A 40 6.35 0.85 -6.63
C VAL A 40 4.91 0.36 -6.58
N THR A 41 4.13 0.85 -5.61
CA THR A 41 2.68 0.66 -5.55
C THR A 41 1.96 2.00 -5.59
N ASN A 42 0.69 1.98 -5.94
CA ASN A 42 -0.22 3.08 -5.70
C ASN A 42 -1.20 2.66 -4.59
N ASP A 43 -1.07 3.25 -3.40
CA ASP A 43 -2.03 3.07 -2.30
C ASP A 43 -3.18 4.04 -2.47
N VAL A 44 -4.23 3.57 -3.14
CA VAL A 44 -5.37 4.43 -3.51
C VAL A 44 -6.28 4.60 -2.31
N SER A 45 -6.62 5.84 -1.99
CA SER A 45 -7.47 6.17 -0.84
C SER A 45 -8.78 6.82 -1.28
N VAL A 46 -9.91 6.38 -0.71
CA VAL A 46 -11.21 7.06 -0.85
C VAL A 46 -11.37 8.03 0.34
N ARG A 47 -11.02 9.31 0.13
CA ARG A 47 -10.86 10.27 1.24
C ARG A 47 -12.16 10.56 2.00
N ASP A 48 -13.29 10.60 1.31
CA ASP A 48 -14.59 10.78 1.94
C ASP A 48 -15.02 9.56 2.77
N TRP A 49 -14.39 8.39 2.60
CA TRP A 49 -14.62 7.19 3.41
C TRP A 49 -13.66 7.12 4.61
N GLN A 50 -12.45 7.66 4.47
CA GLN A 50 -11.40 7.61 5.49
C GLN A 50 -11.81 8.26 6.82
N PHE A 51 -12.74 9.23 6.78
CA PHE A 51 -13.25 9.91 7.97
C PHE A 51 -14.61 9.39 8.46
N ARG A 52 -15.17 8.34 7.84
CA ARG A 52 -16.46 7.75 8.27
C ARG A 52 -16.30 6.77 9.43
N THR A 53 -15.11 6.21 9.59
CA THR A 53 -14.72 5.30 10.67
C THR A 53 -13.39 5.72 11.25
N ILE A 54 -13.04 5.18 12.42
CA ILE A 54 -11.71 5.39 13.00
C ILE A 54 -10.65 4.59 12.23
N GLU A 55 -11.04 3.44 11.69
CA GLU A 55 -10.15 2.56 10.91
C GLU A 55 -9.98 3.05 9.48
N TRP A 56 -8.73 3.12 9.01
CA TRP A 56 -8.39 3.52 7.63
C TRP A 56 -8.53 2.36 6.63
N ALA A 57 -8.48 1.11 7.11
CA ALA A 57 -8.63 -0.08 6.27
C ALA A 57 -9.95 -0.08 5.47
N TYR A 58 -11.01 0.51 6.00
CA TYR A 58 -12.28 0.63 5.28
C TYR A 58 -12.15 1.50 4.01
N ALA A 59 -11.34 2.55 4.07
CA ALA A 59 -11.15 3.50 2.98
C ALA A 59 -10.03 3.12 2.00
N ASN A 60 -9.12 2.22 2.38
CA ASN A 60 -7.98 1.78 1.56
C ASN A 60 -8.11 0.33 1.05
N SER A 61 -9.00 -0.48 1.64
CA SER A 61 -9.23 -1.89 1.25
C SER A 61 -10.71 -2.21 1.01
N GLY A 62 -11.57 -1.18 0.92
CA GLY A 62 -12.99 -1.32 0.66
C GLY A 62 -13.29 -1.94 -0.72
N PRO A 63 -14.54 -2.38 -0.96
CA PRO A 63 -14.94 -3.14 -2.15
C PRO A 63 -14.76 -2.41 -3.49
N VAL A 64 -14.44 -1.12 -3.46
CA VAL A 64 -14.28 -0.25 -4.62
C VAL A 64 -12.79 -0.01 -4.94
N LEU A 65 -11.87 -0.58 -4.15
CA LEU A 65 -10.43 -0.38 -4.30
C LEU A 65 -9.66 -1.66 -4.61
N ALA A 66 -8.65 -1.50 -5.46
CA ALA A 66 -7.57 -2.44 -5.65
C ALA A 66 -6.26 -1.65 -5.68
N SER A 67 -5.45 -1.74 -4.63
CA SER A 67 -4.08 -1.22 -4.65
C SER A 67 -3.28 -2.03 -5.68
N ALA A 68 -2.61 -1.35 -6.61
CA ALA A 68 -1.95 -1.97 -7.74
C ALA A 68 -0.45 -1.69 -7.69
N THR A 69 0.35 -2.75 -7.86
CA THR A 69 1.79 -2.62 -8.11
C THR A 69 2.00 -2.07 -9.51
N VAL A 70 2.75 -0.97 -9.62
CA VAL A 70 2.89 -0.22 -10.87
C VAL A 70 4.19 -0.57 -11.60
N ALA A 71 5.27 -0.94 -10.89
CA ALA A 71 6.53 -1.37 -11.49
C ALA A 71 7.46 -2.06 -10.48
N THR A 72 8.05 -3.21 -10.84
CA THR A 72 9.09 -3.88 -10.05
C THR A 72 10.48 -3.31 -10.36
N LEU A 73 11.19 -2.88 -9.32
CA LEU A 73 12.59 -2.46 -9.38
C LEU A 73 13.44 -3.62 -8.86
N VAL A 74 14.03 -4.38 -9.79
CA VAL A 74 15.03 -5.41 -9.44
C VAL A 74 16.30 -4.77 -8.93
#